data_AF-A0A7W1L1V7-F1
#
_entry.id   AF-A0A7W1L1V7-F1
#
_cell.length_a   1.000
_cell.length_b   1.000
_cell.length_c   1.000
_cell.angle_alpha   90.00
_cell.angle_beta   90.00
_cell.angle_gamma   90.00
#
_symmetry.space_group_name_H-M   'P 1'
#
loop_
_entity.id
_entity.type
_entity.pdbx_description
1 polymer ?
#
loop_
_entity_poly.entity_id
_entity_poly.type
_entity_poly.pdbx_seq_one_letter_code
_entity_poly.pdbx_strand_id
1 'polypeptide(L)'
;MMKELLKISVCLLCILTAHTLTRAQIPLGAESEFEQAVSQYTLSYRNLMQSRGVSGEDSRRRRRVSQEETQREISESFLIRGAPPLSEYVHSYSLSDFTTALRDKYPPGTALIFYAYVEDRLQVWLIDQSGLQGYSSAWMPRQKLEAAIYGLRNSLGVDSLQLNRSPQLRDWRRATTKTQRLRIPAKRAIARVTTILLPQAVARQLNSVKHLIVAPILGLGTVPYAILRPFKSKTFLIDRMSLSVVPSLFDIEGDTKGWTPGLQNPLIVGNPYLPPNTKWIVPPLPGAEEEARAIAQLINARPLLGREATRQAVIAKARDAGFLYFATHGVANSEDPLRGGFLFLSAEELTDGFWTARDVQN
;
A
#
# COMPACT_ATOMS: atom_id res chain seq x y z
N MET A 1 30.41 -21.40 -45.79
CA MET A 1 28.99 -20.98 -45.71
C MET A 1 28.12 -21.91 -44.88
N MET A 2 28.03 -23.22 -45.21
CA MET A 2 27.15 -24.18 -44.50
C MET A 2 27.42 -24.34 -42.99
N LYS A 3 28.68 -24.27 -42.55
CA LYS A 3 29.06 -24.38 -41.12
C LYS A 3 28.66 -23.16 -40.29
N GLU A 4 28.59 -21.98 -40.88
CA GLU A 4 28.18 -20.74 -40.19
C GLU A 4 26.65 -20.67 -40.04
N LEU A 5 25.89 -21.09 -41.06
CA LEU A 5 24.43 -21.24 -40.99
C LEU A 5 24.00 -22.24 -39.90
N LEU A 6 24.71 -23.36 -39.75
CA LEU A 6 24.42 -24.35 -38.71
C LEU A 6 24.68 -23.80 -37.30
N LYS A 7 25.74 -23.02 -37.10
CA LYS A 7 26.02 -22.34 -35.82
C LYS A 7 24.95 -21.33 -35.46
N ILE A 8 24.49 -20.52 -36.42
CA ILE A 8 23.42 -19.54 -36.21
C ILE A 8 22.11 -20.26 -35.87
N SER A 9 21.78 -21.35 -36.56
CA SER A 9 20.56 -22.12 -36.30
C SER A 9 20.56 -22.80 -34.93
N VAL A 10 21.71 -23.36 -34.51
CA VAL A 10 21.88 -23.93 -33.16
C VAL A 10 21.82 -22.84 -32.09
N CYS A 11 22.41 -21.66 -32.36
CA CYS A 11 22.36 -20.52 -31.44
C CYS A 11 20.93 -19.97 -31.30
N LEU A 12 20.17 -19.84 -32.39
CA LEU A 12 18.76 -19.45 -32.35
C LEU A 12 17.90 -20.48 -31.63
N LEU A 13 18.15 -21.78 -31.86
CA LEU A 13 17.44 -22.85 -31.18
C LEU A 13 17.77 -22.89 -29.69
N CYS A 14 19.02 -22.62 -29.29
CA CYS A 14 19.43 -22.45 -27.90
C CYS A 14 18.85 -21.19 -27.25
N ILE A 15 18.69 -20.09 -27.98
CA ILE A 15 18.05 -18.86 -27.49
C ILE A 15 16.54 -19.07 -27.34
N LEU A 16 15.88 -19.73 -28.31
CA LEU A 16 14.47 -20.07 -28.25
C LEU A 16 14.17 -21.10 -27.15
N THR A 17 15.03 -22.12 -26.98
CA THR A 17 14.92 -23.07 -25.86
C THR A 17 15.27 -22.42 -24.52
N ALA A 18 16.22 -21.50 -24.44
CA ALA A 18 16.49 -20.75 -23.22
C ALA A 18 15.34 -19.80 -22.86
N HIS A 19 14.69 -19.17 -23.84
CA HIS A 19 13.48 -18.36 -23.64
C HIS A 19 12.27 -19.21 -23.21
N THR A 20 12.12 -20.44 -23.71
CA THR A 20 11.06 -21.34 -23.24
C THR A 20 11.38 -22.00 -21.89
N LEU A 21 12.66 -22.17 -21.52
CA LEU A 21 13.10 -22.82 -20.28
C LEU A 21 13.21 -21.88 -19.05
N THR A 22 13.02 -20.57 -19.20
CA THR A 22 13.08 -19.60 -18.06
C THR A 22 11.73 -19.06 -17.60
N ARG A 23 10.62 -19.38 -18.28
CA ARG A 23 9.30 -19.26 -17.65
C ARG A 23 9.20 -20.39 -16.63
N ALA A 24 9.18 -20.05 -15.33
CA ALA A 24 8.74 -21.00 -14.33
C ALA A 24 7.42 -21.59 -14.83
N GLN A 25 7.33 -22.92 -14.94
CA GLN A 25 6.17 -23.57 -15.54
C GLN A 25 4.97 -23.26 -14.65
N ILE A 26 4.19 -22.25 -15.04
CA ILE A 26 3.00 -21.83 -14.31
C ILE A 26 2.01 -23.00 -14.41
N PRO A 27 1.48 -23.50 -13.29
CA PRO A 27 0.52 -24.59 -13.31
C PRO A 27 -0.69 -24.24 -14.17
N LEU A 28 -1.22 -25.21 -14.93
CA LEU A 28 -2.37 -25.01 -15.83
C LEU A 28 -3.62 -24.46 -15.12
N GLY A 29 -3.77 -24.68 -13.81
CA GLY A 29 -4.89 -24.19 -13.01
C GLY A 29 -4.74 -22.77 -12.46
N ALA A 30 -3.58 -22.12 -12.61
CA ALA A 30 -3.28 -20.86 -11.92
C ALA A 30 -4.21 -19.70 -12.33
N GLU A 31 -4.66 -19.65 -13.59
CA GLU A 31 -5.61 -18.64 -14.07
C GLU A 31 -7.01 -18.90 -13.53
N SER A 32 -7.46 -20.15 -13.55
CA SER A 32 -8.76 -20.53 -12.97
C SER A 32 -8.82 -20.24 -11.46
N GLU A 33 -7.74 -20.53 -10.73
CA GLU A 33 -7.62 -20.18 -9.32
C GLU A 33 -7.61 -18.66 -9.08
N PHE A 34 -7.03 -17.88 -10.00
CA PHE A 34 -7.08 -16.42 -9.95
C PHE A 34 -8.52 -15.93 -10.04
N GLU A 35 -9.27 -16.37 -11.04
CA GLU A 35 -10.67 -15.96 -11.25
C GLU A 35 -11.56 -16.34 -10.05
N GLN A 36 -11.36 -17.53 -9.48
CA GLN A 36 -12.02 -17.95 -8.25
C GLN A 36 -11.68 -17.04 -7.07
N ALA A 37 -10.40 -16.72 -6.89
CA ALA A 37 -9.94 -15.84 -5.82
C ALA A 37 -10.50 -14.42 -5.97
N VAL A 38 -10.55 -13.87 -7.19
CA VAL A 38 -11.15 -12.56 -7.48
C VAL A 38 -12.65 -12.57 -7.22
N SER A 39 -13.36 -13.64 -7.59
CA SER A 39 -14.79 -13.80 -7.29
C SER A 39 -15.06 -13.79 -5.77
N GLN A 40 -14.28 -14.55 -4.99
CA GLN A 40 -14.38 -14.56 -3.52
C GLN A 40 -14.04 -13.19 -2.90
N TYR A 41 -13.01 -12.52 -3.44
CA TYR A 41 -12.64 -11.18 -3.04
C TYR A 41 -13.78 -10.19 -3.29
N THR A 42 -14.43 -10.25 -4.47
CA THR A 42 -15.59 -9.42 -4.84
C THR A 42 -16.76 -9.61 -3.88
N LEU A 43 -17.09 -10.86 -3.54
CA LEU A 43 -18.18 -11.17 -2.61
C LEU A 43 -17.88 -10.64 -1.20
N SER A 44 -16.66 -10.85 -0.72
CA SER A 44 -16.21 -10.35 0.59
C SER A 44 -16.28 -8.83 0.66
N TYR A 45 -15.82 -8.17 -0.41
CA TYR A 45 -15.87 -6.72 -0.58
C TYR A 45 -17.30 -6.19 -0.54
N ARG A 46 -18.21 -6.81 -1.29
CA ARG A 46 -19.63 -6.44 -1.34
C ARG A 46 -20.31 -6.55 0.03
N ASN A 47 -20.11 -7.67 0.72
CA ASN A 47 -20.70 -7.91 2.04
C ASN A 47 -20.21 -6.88 3.06
N LEU A 48 -18.93 -6.50 2.99
CA LEU A 48 -18.34 -5.48 3.84
C LEU A 48 -18.93 -4.09 3.59
N MET A 49 -19.13 -3.71 2.32
CA MET A 49 -19.74 -2.43 1.97
C MET A 49 -21.22 -2.38 2.37
N GLN A 50 -21.96 -3.49 2.25
CA GLN A 50 -23.37 -3.58 2.66
C GLN A 50 -23.54 -3.50 4.17
N SER A 51 -22.70 -4.17 4.96
CA SER A 51 -22.79 -4.17 6.42
C SER A 51 -22.55 -2.77 7.03
N ARG A 52 -21.75 -1.92 6.38
CA ARG A 52 -21.52 -0.54 6.82
C ARG A 52 -22.56 0.47 6.28
N GLY A 53 -23.36 0.09 5.29
CA GLY A 53 -24.53 0.86 4.84
C GLY A 53 -25.75 0.77 5.77
N VAL A 54 -25.73 -0.18 6.72
CA VAL A 54 -26.80 -0.40 7.71
C VAL A 54 -26.24 -0.19 9.12
N SER A 55 -26.12 1.06 9.57
CA SER A 55 -26.10 1.43 11.01
C SER A 55 -25.85 2.92 11.18
N GLY A 56 -26.93 3.71 11.19
CA GLY A 56 -26.92 5.08 11.73
C GLY A 56 -27.19 5.16 13.23
N GLU A 57 -27.47 4.04 13.91
CA GLU A 57 -28.02 4.05 15.27
C GLU A 57 -27.23 3.26 16.31
N ASP A 58 -26.30 2.36 15.95
CA ASP A 58 -25.68 1.44 16.93
C ASP A 58 -24.28 1.88 17.43
N SER A 59 -23.82 3.08 17.07
CA SER A 59 -22.47 3.60 17.38
C SER A 59 -22.20 3.86 18.87
N ARG A 60 -23.16 3.61 19.77
CA ARG A 60 -23.03 3.89 21.22
C ARG A 60 -22.79 2.65 22.08
N ARG A 61 -22.69 1.46 21.51
CA ARG A 61 -22.40 0.25 22.29
C ARG A 61 -21.32 -0.61 21.66
N ARG A 62 -20.26 -0.82 22.45
CA ARG A 62 -19.31 -1.97 22.51
C ARG A 62 -17.88 -1.55 22.19
N ARG A 63 -16.82 -2.18 22.69
CA ARG A 63 -16.48 -3.02 23.87
C ARG A 63 -14.94 -3.02 23.88
N ARG A 64 -14.28 -3.46 24.97
CA ARG A 64 -12.82 -3.66 24.96
C ARG A 64 -12.41 -4.59 23.81
N VAL A 65 -11.68 -4.05 22.83
CA VAL A 65 -11.22 -4.74 21.63
C VAL A 65 -10.01 -5.61 21.97
N SER A 66 -10.09 -6.90 21.65
CA SER A 66 -8.96 -7.85 21.71
C SER A 66 -8.02 -7.66 20.51
N GLN A 67 -6.75 -8.07 20.62
CA GLN A 67 -5.76 -7.90 19.54
C GLN A 67 -6.17 -8.57 18.21
N GLU A 68 -6.97 -9.64 18.25
CA GLU A 68 -7.49 -10.32 17.06
C GLU A 68 -8.61 -9.52 16.37
N GLU A 69 -9.46 -8.83 17.15
CA GLU A 69 -10.49 -7.94 16.62
C GLU A 69 -9.85 -6.70 15.96
N THR A 70 -8.79 -6.14 16.55
CA THR A 70 -8.03 -5.04 15.94
C THR A 70 -7.43 -5.44 14.59
N GLN A 71 -6.98 -6.68 14.41
CA GLN A 71 -6.42 -7.15 13.14
C GLN A 71 -7.47 -7.38 12.05
N ARG A 72 -8.68 -7.83 12.42
CA ARG A 72 -9.83 -7.90 11.52
C ARG A 72 -10.27 -6.49 11.09
N GLU A 73 -10.42 -5.57 12.04
CA GLU A 73 -10.76 -4.18 11.77
C GLU A 73 -9.73 -3.48 10.88
N ILE A 74 -8.43 -3.71 11.11
CA ILE A 74 -7.35 -3.18 10.26
C ILE A 74 -7.49 -3.72 8.83
N SER A 75 -7.68 -5.02 8.65
CA SER A 75 -7.85 -5.67 7.34
C SER A 75 -9.10 -5.16 6.60
N GLU A 76 -10.20 -4.99 7.32
CA GLU A 76 -11.48 -4.46 6.80
C GLU A 76 -11.41 -2.96 6.49
N SER A 77 -10.61 -2.19 7.24
CA SER A 77 -10.43 -0.75 7.03
C SER A 77 -9.65 -0.39 5.76
N PHE A 78 -8.81 -1.30 5.25
CA PHE A 78 -8.05 -1.08 4.02
C PHE A 78 -8.91 -1.19 2.76
N LEU A 79 -9.97 -2.00 2.79
CA LEU A 79 -10.84 -2.24 1.64
C LEU A 79 -11.76 -1.05 1.32
N ILE A 80 -12.06 -0.16 2.28
CA ILE A 80 -13.16 0.81 2.16
C ILE A 80 -12.67 2.27 2.02
N ARG A 81 -11.37 2.51 1.83
CA ARG A 81 -10.88 3.90 1.74
C ARG A 81 -11.30 4.57 0.42
N GLY A 82 -12.44 5.27 0.44
CA GLY A 82 -12.88 6.15 -0.65
C GLY A 82 -13.22 5.41 -1.95
N ALA A 83 -13.56 4.13 -1.85
CA ALA A 83 -13.82 3.31 -3.03
C ALA A 83 -15.13 3.73 -3.74
N PRO A 84 -15.16 3.70 -5.08
CA PRO A 84 -16.34 3.95 -5.90
C PRO A 84 -17.56 3.13 -5.46
N PRO A 85 -18.79 3.60 -5.77
CA PRO A 85 -20.01 2.89 -5.42
C PRO A 85 -20.04 1.47 -6.02
N LEU A 86 -20.61 0.53 -5.25
CA LEU A 86 -20.73 -0.90 -5.57
C LEU A 86 -21.31 -1.21 -6.97
N SER A 87 -22.03 -0.28 -7.59
CA SER A 87 -22.60 -0.42 -8.92
C SER A 87 -21.56 -0.49 -10.04
N GLU A 88 -20.33 -0.03 -9.80
CA GLU A 88 -19.24 -0.08 -10.80
C GLU A 88 -18.52 -1.44 -10.84
N TYR A 89 -18.65 -2.28 -9.81
CA TYR A 89 -17.89 -3.53 -9.64
C TYR A 89 -18.71 -4.81 -9.88
N VAL A 90 -19.67 -4.74 -10.81
CA VAL A 90 -20.65 -5.83 -11.07
C VAL A 90 -20.13 -6.92 -12.01
N HIS A 91 -18.95 -6.73 -12.60
CA HIS A 91 -18.41 -7.64 -13.61
C HIS A 91 -17.62 -8.81 -12.99
N SER A 92 -17.73 -9.99 -13.61
CA SER A 92 -16.77 -11.07 -13.40
C SER A 92 -15.44 -10.66 -14.04
N TYR A 93 -14.41 -10.50 -13.23
CA TYR A 93 -13.09 -10.12 -13.72
C TYR A 93 -12.27 -11.36 -14.08
N SER A 94 -11.76 -11.37 -15.30
CA SER A 94 -10.80 -12.34 -15.81
C SER A 94 -9.37 -11.83 -15.65
N LEU A 95 -8.38 -12.72 -15.77
CA LEU A 95 -6.98 -12.30 -15.85
C LEU A 95 -6.71 -11.37 -17.04
N SER A 96 -7.46 -11.54 -18.13
CA SER A 96 -7.31 -10.75 -19.35
C SER A 96 -7.73 -9.29 -19.16
N ASP A 97 -8.70 -9.01 -18.29
CA ASP A 97 -9.15 -7.65 -17.97
C ASP A 97 -8.02 -6.86 -17.29
N PHE A 98 -7.40 -7.44 -16.26
CA PHE A 98 -6.26 -6.84 -15.58
C PHE A 98 -5.02 -6.71 -16.48
N THR A 99 -4.79 -7.68 -17.36
CA THR A 99 -3.69 -7.62 -18.35
C THR A 99 -3.89 -6.46 -19.31
N THR A 100 -5.15 -6.24 -19.74
CA THR A 100 -5.54 -5.14 -20.63
C THR A 100 -5.40 -3.80 -19.91
N ALA A 101 -5.89 -3.69 -18.67
CA ALA A 101 -5.73 -2.50 -17.85
C ALA A 101 -4.25 -2.12 -17.66
N LEU A 102 -3.39 -3.10 -17.33
CA LEU A 102 -1.94 -2.89 -17.18
C LEU A 102 -1.27 -2.45 -18.49
N ARG A 103 -1.77 -2.89 -19.64
CA ARG A 103 -1.24 -2.51 -20.95
C ARG A 103 -1.67 -1.11 -21.37
N ASP A 104 -2.94 -0.78 -21.14
CA ASP A 104 -3.57 0.40 -21.72
C ASP A 104 -3.46 1.63 -20.81
N LYS A 105 -3.43 1.43 -19.48
CA LYS A 105 -3.50 2.52 -18.49
C LYS A 105 -2.16 2.78 -17.77
N TYR A 106 -1.21 1.86 -17.81
CA TYR A 106 0.03 1.95 -17.02
C TYR A 106 1.30 1.99 -17.90
N PRO A 107 2.39 2.63 -17.42
CA PRO A 107 3.65 2.65 -18.15
C PRO A 107 4.24 1.24 -18.37
N PRO A 108 4.98 1.00 -19.48
CA PRO A 108 5.64 -0.28 -19.72
C PRO A 108 6.59 -0.71 -18.60
N GLY A 109 6.53 -1.99 -18.25
CA GLY A 109 7.28 -2.57 -17.12
C GLY A 109 6.55 -2.46 -15.77
N THR A 110 5.26 -2.12 -15.78
CA THR A 110 4.39 -2.22 -14.61
C THR A 110 3.88 -3.65 -14.44
N ALA A 111 3.88 -4.14 -13.21
CA ALA A 111 3.30 -5.43 -12.85
C ALA A 111 2.41 -5.31 -11.61
N LEU A 112 1.35 -6.10 -11.55
CA LEU A 112 0.47 -6.28 -10.41
C LEU A 112 0.88 -7.56 -9.65
N ILE A 113 1.02 -7.46 -8.34
CA ILE A 113 1.05 -8.61 -7.44
C ILE A 113 -0.24 -8.67 -6.62
N PHE A 114 -0.99 -9.74 -6.80
CA PHE A 114 -2.24 -10.00 -6.08
C PHE A 114 -2.07 -11.18 -5.13
N TYR A 115 -2.66 -11.06 -3.94
CA TYR A 115 -2.62 -12.08 -2.90
C TYR A 115 -4.03 -12.57 -2.61
N ALA A 116 -4.20 -13.88 -2.45
CA ALA A 116 -5.42 -14.47 -1.90
C ALA A 116 -5.08 -15.44 -0.76
N TYR A 117 -6.04 -15.63 0.14
CA TYR A 117 -5.92 -16.56 1.24
C TYR A 117 -7.12 -17.50 1.24
N VAL A 118 -6.87 -18.76 0.87
CA VAL A 118 -7.90 -19.79 0.71
C VAL A 118 -7.42 -21.06 1.41
N GLU A 119 -8.23 -21.62 2.31
CA GLU A 119 -7.96 -22.91 2.99
C GLU A 119 -6.55 -23.03 3.60
N ASP A 120 -6.12 -22.03 4.35
CA ASP A 120 -4.77 -21.96 4.94
C ASP A 120 -3.61 -21.95 3.94
N ARG A 121 -3.89 -21.55 2.70
CA ARG A 121 -2.87 -21.31 1.68
C ARG A 121 -2.82 -19.84 1.34
N LEU A 122 -1.60 -19.32 1.28
CA LEU A 122 -1.33 -18.02 0.67
C LEU A 122 -1.05 -18.26 -0.82
N GLN A 123 -1.92 -17.73 -1.66
CA GLN A 123 -1.76 -17.69 -3.11
C GLN A 123 -1.24 -16.32 -3.53
N VAL A 124 -0.33 -16.31 -4.49
CA VAL A 124 0.34 -15.10 -5.00
C VAL A 124 0.40 -15.18 -6.52
N TRP A 125 -0.14 -14.17 -7.19
CA TRP A 125 -0.05 -14.00 -8.64
C TRP A 125 0.74 -12.75 -8.98
N LEU A 126 1.59 -12.84 -9.99
CA LEU A 126 2.28 -11.71 -10.61
C LEU A 126 1.83 -11.62 -12.07
N ILE A 127 1.19 -10.50 -12.42
CA ILE A 127 0.59 -10.25 -13.72
C ILE A 127 1.23 -8.98 -14.29
N ASP A 128 1.57 -8.99 -15.57
CA ASP A 128 2.02 -7.81 -16.30
C ASP A 128 1.23 -7.62 -17.60
N GLN A 129 1.63 -6.66 -18.44
CA GLN A 129 1.02 -6.38 -19.75
C GLN A 129 1.01 -7.57 -20.74
N SER A 130 1.77 -8.63 -20.45
CA SER A 130 1.89 -9.87 -21.23
C SER A 130 1.15 -11.05 -20.57
N GLY A 131 0.43 -10.82 -19.47
CA GLY A 131 -0.38 -11.82 -18.76
C GLY A 131 0.28 -12.33 -17.48
N LEU A 132 -0.04 -13.57 -17.11
CA LEU A 132 0.46 -14.21 -15.91
C LEU A 132 1.97 -14.53 -16.05
N GLN A 133 2.78 -13.98 -15.14
CA GLN A 133 4.23 -14.17 -15.13
C GLN A 133 4.71 -15.09 -14.00
N GLY A 134 4.01 -15.07 -12.87
CA GLY A 134 4.37 -15.87 -11.71
C GLY A 134 3.16 -16.27 -10.89
N TYR A 135 3.20 -17.47 -10.34
CA TYR A 135 2.19 -17.99 -9.45
C TYR A 135 2.84 -18.83 -8.35
N SER A 136 2.27 -18.78 -7.15
CA SER A 136 2.64 -19.64 -6.03
C SER A 136 1.44 -19.86 -5.13
N SER A 137 1.25 -21.08 -4.64
CA SER A 137 0.28 -21.42 -3.60
C SER A 137 0.96 -22.27 -2.54
N ALA A 138 1.14 -21.72 -1.35
CA ALA A 138 1.86 -22.37 -0.27
C ALA A 138 1.03 -22.42 1.00
N TRP A 139 1.09 -23.56 1.70
CA TRP A 139 0.49 -23.68 3.02
C TRP A 139 1.11 -22.66 3.97
N MET A 140 0.25 -21.81 4.53
CA MET A 140 0.61 -20.67 5.35
C MET A 140 -0.56 -20.37 6.30
N PRO A 141 -0.60 -20.96 7.50
CA PRO A 141 -1.62 -20.64 8.49
C PRO A 141 -1.62 -19.15 8.83
N ARG A 142 -2.81 -18.61 9.04
CA ARG A 142 -3.05 -17.20 9.26
C ARG A 142 -2.23 -16.64 10.42
N GLN A 143 -2.18 -17.37 11.53
CA GLN A 143 -1.40 -16.98 12.71
C GLN A 143 0.11 -16.91 12.40
N LYS A 144 0.63 -17.78 11.51
CA LYS A 144 2.04 -17.74 11.11
C LYS A 144 2.33 -16.55 10.20
N LEU A 145 1.39 -16.20 9.31
CA LEU A 145 1.48 -15.03 8.45
C LEU A 145 1.45 -13.74 9.28
N GLU A 146 0.46 -13.60 10.15
CA GLU A 146 0.30 -12.44 11.06
C GLU A 146 1.52 -12.29 11.97
N ALA A 147 2.01 -13.38 12.56
CA ALA A 147 3.22 -13.34 13.39
C ALA A 147 4.48 -12.92 12.60
N ALA A 148 4.59 -13.26 11.31
CA ALA A 148 5.70 -12.83 10.47
C ALA A 148 5.64 -11.32 10.17
N ILE A 149 4.45 -10.79 9.84
CA ILE A 149 4.20 -9.36 9.61
C ILE A 149 4.48 -8.57 10.87
N TYR A 150 3.89 -8.98 12.00
CA TYR A 150 4.11 -8.34 13.29
C TYR A 150 5.59 -8.38 13.71
N GLY A 151 6.25 -9.54 13.55
CA GLY A 151 7.67 -9.70 13.84
C GLY A 151 8.56 -8.76 13.02
N LEU A 152 8.24 -8.53 11.74
CA LEU A 152 8.94 -7.55 10.91
C LEU A 152 8.75 -6.13 11.43
N ARG A 153 7.50 -5.69 11.63
CA ARG A 153 7.18 -4.34 12.12
C ARG A 153 7.86 -4.04 13.46
N ASN A 154 7.80 -5.00 14.38
CA ASN A 154 8.46 -4.90 15.69
C ASN A 154 9.99 -4.85 15.55
N SER A 155 10.60 -5.67 14.68
CA SER A 155 12.06 -5.67 14.46
C SER A 155 12.61 -4.35 13.93
N LEU A 156 11.77 -3.57 13.24
CA LEU A 156 12.07 -2.23 12.73
C LEU A 156 11.72 -1.12 13.74
N GLY A 157 11.09 -1.47 14.86
CA GLY A 157 10.61 -0.52 15.85
C GLY A 157 9.47 0.38 15.34
N VAL A 158 8.69 -0.06 14.34
CA VAL A 158 7.62 0.77 13.75
C VAL A 158 6.66 1.25 14.83
N ASP A 159 6.12 0.33 15.63
CA ASP A 159 5.09 0.66 16.61
C ASP A 159 5.68 1.50 17.77
N SER A 160 6.93 1.25 18.18
CA SER A 160 7.58 2.05 19.24
C SER A 160 7.93 3.46 18.77
N LEU A 161 8.37 3.64 17.52
CA LEU A 161 8.60 4.95 16.92
C LEU A 161 7.30 5.71 16.75
N GLN A 162 6.22 5.03 16.32
CA GLN A 162 4.90 5.62 16.18
C GLN A 162 4.38 6.15 17.52
N LEU A 163 4.53 5.39 18.62
CA LEU A 163 4.09 5.82 19.95
C LEU A 163 4.72 7.14 20.41
N ASN A 164 5.97 7.41 20.05
CA ASN A 164 6.67 8.63 20.48
C ASN A 164 6.42 9.84 19.57
N ARG A 165 5.99 9.61 18.33
CA ARG A 165 5.89 10.65 17.30
C ARG A 165 4.46 11.00 16.92
N SER A 166 3.47 10.17 17.28
CA SER A 166 2.08 10.37 16.85
C SER A 166 1.32 11.33 17.78
N PRO A 167 0.30 12.04 17.25
CA PRO A 167 -0.68 12.74 18.06
C PRO A 167 -1.34 11.80 19.09
N GLN A 168 -1.52 12.26 20.34
CA GLN A 168 -2.14 11.49 21.41
C GLN A 168 -3.37 12.18 21.97
N LEU A 169 -4.43 11.42 22.28
CA LEU A 169 -5.58 11.92 23.03
C LEU A 169 -5.25 11.99 24.53
N ARG A 170 -5.61 13.08 25.21
CA ARG A 170 -5.30 13.29 26.64
C ARG A 170 -5.96 12.29 27.57
N ASP A 171 -7.22 11.92 27.31
CA ASP A 171 -7.99 11.00 28.16
C ASP A 171 -7.75 9.53 27.82
N TRP A 172 -6.93 9.25 26.81
CA TRP A 172 -6.58 7.87 26.45
C TRP A 172 -5.59 7.31 27.47
N ARG A 173 -6.09 6.48 28.40
CA ARG A 173 -5.24 5.67 29.27
C ARG A 173 -4.34 4.78 28.41
N ARG A 174 -3.03 5.09 28.41
CA ARG A 174 -2.00 4.23 27.82
C ARG A 174 -2.18 2.82 28.36
N ALA A 175 -2.57 1.89 27.50
CA ALA A 175 -2.14 0.52 27.70
C ALA A 175 -0.60 0.57 27.67
N THR A 176 0.03 0.35 28.82
CA THR A 176 1.46 0.06 28.88
C THR A 176 1.65 -1.30 28.24
N THR A 177 1.63 -1.34 26.91
CA THR A 177 2.03 -2.52 26.19
C THR A 177 3.52 -2.63 26.47
N LYS A 178 3.89 -3.47 27.46
CA LYS A 178 5.24 -3.99 27.60
C LYS A 178 5.52 -4.64 26.26
N THR A 179 6.08 -3.90 25.31
CA THR A 179 6.45 -4.43 24.00
C THR A 179 7.48 -5.50 24.32
N GLN A 180 7.04 -6.75 24.34
CA GLN A 180 7.96 -7.87 24.45
C GLN A 180 8.93 -7.69 23.28
N ARG A 181 10.18 -7.39 23.63
CA ARG A 181 11.32 -7.31 22.73
C ARG A 181 11.56 -8.71 22.17
N LEU A 182 10.67 -9.21 21.32
CA LEU A 182 10.96 -10.35 20.48
C LEU A 182 12.06 -9.88 19.51
N ARG A 183 13.31 -10.12 19.93
CA ARG A 183 14.55 -9.75 19.27
C ARG A 183 14.77 -10.58 18.00
N ILE A 184 13.80 -10.64 17.09
CA ILE A 184 14.11 -11.11 15.73
C ILE A 184 14.92 -9.98 15.08
N PRO A 185 16.18 -10.21 14.69
CA PRO A 185 16.94 -9.16 14.01
C PRO A 185 16.24 -8.77 12.71
N ALA A 186 16.19 -7.47 12.40
CA ALA A 186 15.50 -6.96 11.21
C ALA A 186 15.89 -7.72 9.94
N LYS A 187 17.19 -8.04 9.76
CA LYS A 187 17.68 -8.86 8.64
C LYS A 187 16.97 -10.22 8.51
N ARG A 188 16.72 -10.91 9.62
CA ARG A 188 16.04 -12.22 9.64
C ARG A 188 14.55 -12.06 9.40
N ALA A 189 13.93 -11.02 9.96
CA ALA A 189 12.52 -10.74 9.73
C ALA A 189 12.24 -10.36 8.27
N ILE A 190 13.07 -9.50 7.68
CA ILE A 190 13.03 -9.13 6.26
C ILE A 190 13.15 -10.36 5.37
N ALA A 191 14.15 -11.22 5.63
CA ALA A 191 14.34 -12.45 4.86
C ALA A 191 13.11 -13.38 4.95
N ARG A 192 12.59 -13.58 6.16
CA ARG A 192 11.41 -14.42 6.39
C ARG A 192 10.18 -13.89 5.64
N VAL A 193 9.86 -12.60 5.77
CA VAL A 193 8.70 -12.00 5.09
C VAL A 193 8.91 -11.98 3.58
N THR A 194 10.13 -11.72 3.09
CA THR A 194 10.46 -11.79 1.66
C THR A 194 10.15 -13.18 1.11
N THR A 195 10.58 -14.26 1.77
CA THR A 195 10.31 -15.63 1.29
C THR A 195 8.82 -15.97 1.28
N ILE A 196 8.05 -15.47 2.24
CA ILE A 196 6.62 -15.72 2.34
C ILE A 196 5.84 -14.98 1.24
N LEU A 197 6.13 -13.69 1.05
CA LEU A 197 5.33 -12.83 0.16
C LEU A 197 5.84 -12.81 -1.28
N LEU A 198 7.14 -13.03 -1.49
CA LEU A 198 7.78 -13.01 -2.80
C LEU A 198 8.50 -14.35 -3.01
N PRO A 199 7.75 -15.47 -3.14
CA PRO A 199 8.33 -16.78 -3.35
C PRO A 199 9.12 -16.84 -4.66
N GLN A 200 10.03 -17.81 -4.80
CA GLN A 200 10.98 -17.87 -5.92
C GLN A 200 10.31 -17.86 -7.31
N ALA A 201 9.10 -18.41 -7.45
CA ALA A 201 8.33 -18.38 -8.70
C ALA A 201 7.98 -16.94 -9.13
N VAL A 202 7.72 -16.06 -8.17
CA VAL A 202 7.43 -14.62 -8.38
C VAL A 202 8.71 -13.81 -8.39
N ALA A 203 9.60 -13.99 -7.42
CA ALA A 203 10.82 -13.20 -7.23
C ALA A 203 11.75 -13.17 -8.46
N ARG A 204 11.80 -14.26 -9.24
CA ARG A 204 12.62 -14.32 -10.46
C ARG A 204 12.13 -13.35 -11.54
N GLN A 205 10.82 -13.16 -11.64
CA GLN A 205 10.20 -12.30 -12.66
C GLN A 205 10.32 -10.82 -12.31
N LEU A 206 10.52 -10.49 -11.03
CA LEU A 206 10.66 -9.10 -10.57
C LEU A 206 11.90 -8.37 -11.13
N ASN A 207 12.86 -9.07 -11.74
CA ASN A 207 14.05 -8.42 -12.33
C ASN A 207 13.72 -7.56 -13.56
N SER A 208 12.62 -7.83 -14.28
CA SER A 208 12.18 -7.03 -15.43
C SER A 208 11.14 -5.95 -15.07
N VAL A 209 10.67 -5.93 -13.82
CA VAL A 209 9.62 -5.02 -13.34
C VAL A 209 10.23 -3.69 -12.94
N LYS A 210 9.66 -2.59 -13.43
CA LYS A 210 10.03 -1.20 -13.10
C LYS A 210 9.10 -0.56 -12.07
N HIS A 211 7.82 -0.93 -12.10
CA HIS A 211 6.81 -0.52 -11.13
C HIS A 211 6.01 -1.73 -10.67
N LEU A 212 5.94 -1.95 -9.36
CA LEU A 212 5.16 -3.05 -8.78
C LEU A 212 3.98 -2.48 -8.00
N ILE A 213 2.78 -2.78 -8.49
CA ILE A 213 1.51 -2.50 -7.82
C ILE A 213 1.18 -3.70 -6.93
N VAL A 214 0.97 -3.45 -5.65
CA VAL A 214 0.63 -4.46 -4.65
C VAL A 214 -0.85 -4.34 -4.33
N ALA A 215 -1.62 -5.40 -4.59
CA ALA A 215 -3.00 -5.55 -4.12
C ALA A 215 -3.01 -6.49 -2.90
N PRO A 216 -2.93 -5.95 -1.67
CA PRO A 216 -2.80 -6.73 -0.46
C PRO A 216 -4.15 -7.30 0.00
N ILE A 217 -4.08 -8.32 0.87
CA ILE A 217 -5.19 -8.81 1.67
C ILE A 217 -4.80 -8.85 3.14
N LEU A 218 -5.79 -8.93 4.04
CA LEU A 218 -5.55 -9.05 5.48
C LEU A 218 -4.60 -7.93 5.98
N GLY A 219 -3.68 -8.26 6.89
CA GLY A 219 -2.65 -7.35 7.37
C GLY A 219 -1.52 -7.04 6.38
N LEU A 220 -1.54 -7.56 5.15
CA LEU A 220 -0.44 -7.38 4.18
C LEU A 220 -0.24 -5.93 3.75
N GLY A 221 -1.30 -5.11 3.77
CA GLY A 221 -1.20 -3.67 3.46
C GLY A 221 -0.31 -2.90 4.44
N THR A 222 0.04 -3.49 5.58
CA THR A 222 0.91 -2.88 6.60
C THR A 222 2.39 -3.26 6.47
N VAL A 223 2.72 -4.11 5.50
CA VAL A 223 4.09 -4.58 5.26
C VAL A 223 4.90 -3.47 4.57
N PRO A 224 6.11 -3.14 5.06
CA PRO A 224 7.00 -2.22 4.36
C PRO A 224 7.64 -2.91 3.14
N TYR A 225 6.89 -3.06 2.04
CA TYR A 225 7.36 -3.76 0.84
C TYR A 225 8.69 -3.23 0.31
N ALA A 226 8.92 -1.92 0.43
CA ALA A 226 10.16 -1.24 0.01
C ALA A 226 11.44 -1.92 0.51
N ILE A 227 11.43 -2.51 1.72
CA ILE A 227 12.61 -3.12 2.35
C ILE A 227 12.73 -4.63 2.13
N LEU A 228 11.85 -5.26 1.34
CA LEU A 228 11.97 -6.68 1.00
C LEU A 228 13.11 -6.89 0.00
N ARG A 229 13.71 -8.09 0.03
CA ARG A 229 14.93 -8.40 -0.76
C ARG A 229 14.77 -9.71 -1.55
N PRO A 230 13.90 -9.75 -2.57
CA PRO A 230 13.60 -10.98 -3.30
C PRO A 230 14.71 -11.42 -4.27
N PHE A 231 15.69 -10.54 -4.52
CA PHE A 231 16.74 -10.78 -5.49
C PHE A 231 17.88 -11.63 -4.92
N LYS A 232 18.65 -12.27 -5.81
CA LYS A 232 19.92 -12.91 -5.41
C LYS A 232 20.92 -11.88 -4.85
N SER A 233 20.86 -10.64 -5.34
CA SER A 233 21.58 -9.51 -4.74
C SER A 233 20.94 -9.11 -3.42
N LYS A 234 21.72 -8.56 -2.47
CA LYS A 234 21.21 -8.06 -1.19
C LYS A 234 20.45 -6.71 -1.30
N THR A 235 20.01 -6.35 -2.51
CA THR A 235 19.32 -5.09 -2.83
C THR A 235 17.87 -5.13 -2.39
N PHE A 236 17.36 -3.99 -1.96
CA PHE A 236 15.95 -3.83 -1.63
C PHE A 236 15.08 -3.68 -2.88
N LEU A 237 13.76 -3.86 -2.73
CA LEU A 237 12.80 -3.58 -3.80
C LEU A 237 12.88 -2.12 -4.23
N ILE A 238 12.91 -1.18 -3.27
CA ILE A 238 12.93 0.26 -3.57
C ILE A 238 14.19 0.71 -4.34
N ASP A 239 15.29 -0.03 -4.25
CA ASP A 239 16.53 0.26 -4.99
C ASP A 239 16.41 -0.10 -6.49
N ARG A 240 15.39 -0.88 -6.87
CA ARG A 240 15.26 -1.48 -8.22
C ARG A 240 13.99 -1.05 -8.95
N MET A 241 12.92 -0.78 -8.20
CA MET A 241 11.61 -0.47 -8.75
C MET A 241 10.85 0.50 -7.85
N SER A 242 9.90 1.20 -8.46
CA SER A 242 8.89 1.95 -7.71
C SER A 242 7.77 1.01 -7.24
N LEU A 243 7.09 1.38 -6.16
CA LEU A 243 6.08 0.56 -5.50
C LEU A 243 4.82 1.39 -5.28
N SER A 244 3.67 0.80 -5.58
CA SER A 244 2.36 1.31 -5.19
C SER A 244 1.64 0.22 -4.40
N VAL A 245 0.85 0.61 -3.40
CA VAL A 245 -0.06 -0.30 -2.70
C VAL A 245 -1.47 0.21 -2.94
N VAL A 246 -2.29 -0.58 -3.64
CA VAL A 246 -3.68 -0.22 -3.90
C VAL A 246 -4.56 -0.68 -2.73
N PRO A 247 -5.62 0.07 -2.38
CA PRO A 247 -6.59 -0.35 -1.36
C PRO A 247 -7.28 -1.67 -1.73
N SER A 248 -7.61 -1.82 -3.02
CA SER A 248 -8.27 -3.00 -3.57
C SER A 248 -7.71 -3.40 -4.93
N LEU A 249 -7.98 -4.65 -5.32
CA LEU A 249 -7.63 -5.14 -6.66
C LEU A 249 -8.32 -4.32 -7.76
N PHE A 250 -9.53 -3.82 -7.52
CA PHE A 250 -10.33 -3.15 -8.56
C PHE A 250 -9.91 -1.70 -8.83
N ASP A 251 -9.10 -1.11 -7.94
CA ASP A 251 -8.58 0.24 -8.13
C ASP A 251 -7.62 0.34 -9.32
N ILE A 252 -7.14 -0.80 -9.84
CA ILE A 252 -6.27 -0.82 -11.02
C ILE A 252 -7.04 -0.57 -12.33
N GLU A 253 -8.36 -0.82 -12.32
CA GLU A 253 -9.21 -0.64 -13.49
C GLU A 253 -9.96 0.69 -13.48
N GLY A 254 -9.84 1.47 -12.40
CA GLY A 254 -10.48 2.78 -12.29
C GLY A 254 -10.18 3.68 -13.49
N ASP A 255 -11.09 4.61 -13.77
CA ASP A 255 -10.90 5.63 -14.80
C ASP A 255 -9.84 6.63 -14.32
N THR A 256 -8.57 6.23 -14.40
CA THR A 256 -7.46 7.13 -14.19
C THR A 256 -7.35 7.98 -15.45
N LYS A 257 -7.78 9.25 -15.35
CA LYS A 257 -7.41 10.25 -16.36
C LYS A 257 -5.93 10.09 -16.65
N GLY A 258 -5.58 9.99 -17.93
CA GLY A 258 -4.21 9.67 -18.36
C GLY A 258 -3.21 10.44 -17.52
N TRP A 259 -2.36 9.71 -16.79
CA TRP A 259 -1.41 10.33 -15.86
C TRP A 259 -0.46 11.22 -16.65
N THR A 260 -0.60 12.54 -16.47
CA THR A 260 0.37 13.51 -16.94
C THR A 260 1.33 13.79 -15.78
N PRO A 261 2.49 13.11 -15.69
CA PRO A 261 3.49 13.42 -14.69
C PRO A 261 3.84 14.90 -14.76
N GLY A 262 3.66 15.60 -13.64
CA GLY A 262 3.87 17.03 -13.59
C GLY A 262 4.13 17.49 -12.17
N LEU A 263 5.18 18.29 -11.99
CA LEU A 263 5.45 19.02 -10.76
C LEU A 263 4.93 20.47 -10.88
N GLN A 264 3.87 20.71 -11.67
CA GLN A 264 3.34 22.06 -11.84
C GLN A 264 2.65 22.50 -10.54
N ASN A 265 2.84 23.78 -10.19
CA ASN A 265 2.26 24.41 -9.01
C ASN A 265 2.43 23.54 -7.73
N PRO A 266 3.65 23.10 -7.38
CA PRO A 266 3.84 22.17 -6.30
C PRO A 266 3.44 22.81 -4.96
N LEU A 267 2.61 22.10 -4.19
CA LEU A 267 2.25 22.46 -2.82
C LEU A 267 3.07 21.60 -1.87
N ILE A 268 3.98 22.22 -1.14
CA ILE A 268 4.80 21.55 -0.13
C ILE A 268 4.45 22.13 1.23
N VAL A 269 4.09 21.27 2.18
CA VAL A 269 3.71 21.64 3.54
C VAL A 269 4.59 20.88 4.51
N GLY A 270 5.22 21.58 5.45
CA GLY A 270 6.13 20.98 6.43
C GLY A 270 5.93 21.54 7.83
N ASN A 271 5.83 20.65 8.82
CA ASN A 271 5.77 20.98 10.25
C ASN A 271 4.87 22.20 10.56
N PRO A 272 3.55 22.15 10.29
CA PRO A 272 2.64 23.24 10.63
C PRO A 272 2.68 23.58 12.12
N TYR A 273 2.45 24.86 12.45
CA TYR A 273 2.31 25.27 13.84
C TYR A 273 0.97 24.78 14.38
N LEU A 274 1.01 24.00 15.46
CA LEU A 274 -0.16 23.43 16.11
C LEU A 274 -0.31 24.03 17.51
N PRO A 275 -1.39 24.80 17.78
CA PRO A 275 -1.61 25.39 19.09
C PRO A 275 -1.92 24.30 20.14
N PRO A 276 -1.64 24.56 21.43
CA PRO A 276 -2.02 23.66 22.51
C PRO A 276 -3.53 23.37 22.50
N ASN A 277 -3.91 22.13 22.81
CA ASN A 277 -5.31 21.72 22.83
C ASN A 277 -5.64 20.87 24.06
N THR A 278 -6.89 20.91 24.50
CA THR A 278 -7.38 20.17 25.67
C THR A 278 -7.60 18.68 25.38
N LYS A 279 -7.84 18.29 24.13
CA LYS A 279 -8.06 16.90 23.73
C LYS A 279 -6.82 16.23 23.18
N TRP A 280 -5.99 16.96 22.43
CA TRP A 280 -4.81 16.42 21.75
C TRP A 280 -3.49 16.93 22.36
N ILE A 281 -2.51 16.03 22.41
CA ILE A 281 -1.09 16.33 22.62
C ILE A 281 -0.38 15.99 21.33
N VAL A 282 0.13 17.02 20.65
CA VAL A 282 0.78 16.85 19.34
C VAL A 282 2.21 17.40 19.42
N PRO A 283 3.24 16.55 19.34
CA PRO A 283 4.62 17.01 19.41
C PRO A 283 5.03 17.73 18.12
N PRO A 284 5.93 18.72 18.14
CA PRO A 284 6.47 19.31 16.92
C PRO A 284 7.30 18.29 16.11
N LEU A 285 7.40 18.48 14.79
CA LEU A 285 8.14 17.63 13.86
C LEU A 285 9.28 18.41 13.17
N PRO A 286 10.36 18.78 13.87
CA PRO A 286 11.44 19.57 13.26
C PRO A 286 12.06 18.88 12.03
N GLY A 287 12.21 17.55 12.04
CA GLY A 287 12.67 16.80 10.88
C GLY A 287 11.73 16.88 9.66
N ALA A 288 10.42 17.05 9.87
CA ALA A 288 9.46 17.25 8.78
C ALA A 288 9.60 18.64 8.15
N GLU A 289 10.06 19.64 8.93
CA GLU A 289 10.39 20.96 8.39
C GLU A 289 11.64 20.90 7.50
N GLU A 290 12.69 20.23 7.98
CA GLU A 290 13.94 20.00 7.23
C GLU A 290 13.65 19.25 5.92
N GLU A 291 12.84 18.20 6.00
CA GLU A 291 12.38 17.41 4.85
C GLU A 291 11.64 18.28 3.82
N ALA A 292 10.65 19.07 4.27
CA ALA A 292 9.90 19.95 3.38
C ALA A 292 10.79 21.01 2.72
N ARG A 293 11.79 21.56 3.43
CA ARG A 293 12.78 22.48 2.85
C ARG A 293 13.63 21.79 1.78
N ALA A 294 14.10 20.58 2.06
CA ALA A 294 14.92 19.81 1.12
C ALA A 294 14.16 19.46 -0.16
N ILE A 295 12.91 18.97 -0.04
CA ILE A 295 12.06 18.68 -1.20
C ILE A 295 11.78 19.96 -2.00
N ALA A 296 11.47 21.06 -1.32
CA ALA A 296 11.20 22.33 -1.98
C ALA A 296 12.40 22.85 -2.76
N GLN A 297 13.61 22.69 -2.22
CA GLN A 297 14.84 23.02 -2.93
C GLN A 297 15.05 22.16 -4.17
N LEU A 298 14.79 20.84 -4.08
CA LEU A 298 14.96 19.91 -5.21
C LEU A 298 14.08 20.23 -6.41
N ILE A 299 12.88 20.77 -6.18
CA ILE A 299 11.91 21.06 -7.24
C ILE A 299 11.67 22.57 -7.45
N ASN A 300 12.57 23.41 -6.92
CA ASN A 300 12.51 24.88 -7.02
C ASN A 300 11.14 25.46 -6.62
N ALA A 301 10.64 25.05 -5.46
CA ALA A 301 9.37 25.47 -4.90
C ALA A 301 9.55 26.24 -3.57
N ARG A 302 8.50 26.92 -3.13
CA ARG A 302 8.43 27.52 -1.79
C ARG A 302 7.52 26.68 -0.88
N PRO A 303 8.03 26.11 0.23
CA PRO A 303 7.19 25.35 1.14
C PRO A 303 6.37 26.28 2.06
N LEU A 304 5.20 25.83 2.48
CA LEU A 304 4.45 26.40 3.60
C LEU A 304 4.90 25.71 4.89
N LEU A 305 5.46 26.47 5.83
CA LEU A 305 6.05 25.94 7.06
C LEU A 305 5.44 26.62 8.30
N GLY A 306 5.40 25.90 9.43
CA GLY A 306 5.00 26.49 10.70
C GLY A 306 3.65 27.21 10.62
N ARG A 307 3.64 28.51 10.97
CA ARG A 307 2.42 29.35 10.92
C ARG A 307 1.96 29.71 9.51
N GLU A 308 2.82 29.59 8.49
CA GLU A 308 2.42 29.85 7.09
C GLU A 308 1.56 28.70 6.52
N ALA A 309 1.69 27.49 7.09
CA ALA A 309 0.96 26.30 6.67
C ALA A 309 -0.50 26.28 7.17
N THR A 310 -1.23 27.38 6.97
CA THR A 310 -2.62 27.50 7.43
C THR A 310 -3.55 26.63 6.60
N ARG A 311 -4.63 26.12 7.21
CA ARG A 311 -5.65 25.35 6.48
C ARG A 311 -6.16 26.09 5.24
N GLN A 312 -6.41 27.40 5.37
CA GLN A 312 -6.85 28.24 4.26
C GLN A 312 -5.81 28.32 3.13
N ALA A 313 -4.54 28.59 3.45
CA ALA A 313 -3.47 28.70 2.45
C ALA A 313 -3.23 27.37 1.72
N VAL A 314 -3.29 26.26 2.46
CA VAL A 314 -3.12 24.91 1.91
C VAL A 314 -4.27 24.57 0.96
N ILE A 315 -5.53 24.72 1.39
CA ILE A 315 -6.70 24.39 0.56
C ILE A 315 -6.75 25.26 -0.70
N ALA A 316 -6.44 26.55 -0.58
CA ALA A 316 -6.41 27.46 -1.72
C ALA A 316 -5.41 27.01 -2.79
N LYS A 317 -4.23 26.52 -2.39
CA LYS A 317 -3.20 26.02 -3.32
C LYS A 317 -3.46 24.60 -3.80
N ALA A 318 -4.09 23.75 -2.99
CA ALA A 318 -4.29 22.34 -3.28
C ALA A 318 -5.16 22.10 -4.53
N ARG A 319 -6.11 23.01 -4.81
CA ARG A 319 -7.04 22.90 -5.94
C ARG A 319 -6.35 22.90 -7.31
N ASP A 320 -5.26 23.66 -7.43
CA ASP A 320 -4.53 23.84 -8.69
C ASP A 320 -3.15 23.15 -8.69
N ALA A 321 -2.82 22.41 -7.62
CA ALA A 321 -1.54 21.76 -7.47
C ALA A 321 -1.49 20.44 -8.26
N GLY A 322 -0.51 20.32 -9.16
CA GLY A 322 -0.20 19.06 -9.84
C GLY A 322 0.60 18.09 -8.96
N PHE A 323 1.19 18.60 -7.87
CA PHE A 323 1.96 17.83 -6.91
C PHE A 323 1.75 18.36 -5.49
N LEU A 324 1.36 17.47 -4.58
CA LEU A 324 1.16 17.82 -3.18
C LEU A 324 2.09 16.96 -2.29
N TYR A 325 2.86 17.63 -1.45
CA TYR A 325 3.78 17.00 -0.50
C TYR A 325 3.48 17.45 0.92
N PHE A 326 3.11 16.51 1.79
CA PHE A 326 2.73 16.79 3.18
C PHE A 326 3.68 16.08 4.15
N ALA A 327 4.53 16.86 4.81
CA ALA A 327 5.33 16.45 5.95
C ALA A 327 4.70 17.02 7.24
N THR A 328 3.58 16.43 7.68
CA THR A 328 2.80 16.86 8.85
C THR A 328 2.24 15.65 9.61
N HIS A 329 1.60 15.90 10.76
CA HIS A 329 0.81 14.89 11.46
C HIS A 329 -0.46 14.56 10.69
N GLY A 330 -0.85 13.28 10.74
CA GLY A 330 -2.13 12.81 10.26
C GLY A 330 -2.74 11.81 11.24
N VAL A 331 -4.06 11.79 11.28
CA VAL A 331 -4.84 10.78 11.99
C VAL A 331 -5.68 10.04 10.95
N ALA A 332 -5.63 8.72 11.00
CA ALA A 332 -6.54 7.86 10.27
C ALA A 332 -7.60 7.33 11.24
N ASN A 333 -8.85 7.30 10.81
CA ASN A 333 -9.97 6.72 11.55
C ASN A 333 -10.67 5.71 10.66
N SER A 334 -10.72 4.44 11.07
CA SER A 334 -11.33 3.36 10.31
C SER A 334 -12.86 3.27 10.47
N GLU A 335 -13.42 3.86 11.52
CA GLU A 335 -14.84 3.87 11.83
C GLU A 335 -15.56 5.03 11.13
N ASP A 336 -14.96 6.22 11.16
CA ASP A 336 -15.42 7.40 10.42
C ASP A 336 -14.27 7.96 9.56
N PRO A 337 -13.96 7.33 8.40
CA PRO A 337 -12.84 7.75 7.57
C PRO A 337 -12.98 9.17 6.99
N LEU A 338 -14.22 9.58 6.70
CA LEU A 338 -14.48 10.87 6.04
C LEU A 338 -14.33 12.05 7.00
N ARG A 339 -14.80 11.94 8.25
CA ARG A 339 -14.73 13.05 9.22
C ARG A 339 -13.68 12.84 10.29
N GLY A 340 -13.42 11.59 10.66
CA GLY A 340 -12.47 11.22 11.71
C GLY A 340 -11.02 11.12 11.23
N GLY A 341 -10.77 11.03 9.92
CA GLY A 341 -9.45 11.07 9.32
C GLY A 341 -9.07 12.46 8.82
N PHE A 342 -7.91 12.97 9.22
CA PHE A 342 -7.47 14.33 8.87
C PHE A 342 -5.96 14.54 8.95
N LEU A 343 -5.47 15.54 8.22
CA LEU A 343 -4.14 16.14 8.40
C LEU A 343 -4.22 17.34 9.35
N PHE A 344 -3.18 17.53 10.16
CA PHE A 344 -3.03 18.71 11.00
C PHE A 344 -2.38 19.83 10.21
N LEU A 345 -3.06 20.97 10.08
CA LEU A 345 -2.55 22.21 9.49
C LEU A 345 -2.61 23.33 10.54
N SER A 346 -1.98 24.47 10.23
CA SER A 346 -1.97 25.60 11.15
C SER A 346 -3.30 26.34 11.18
N ALA A 347 -3.70 26.75 12.37
CA ALA A 347 -4.88 27.58 12.65
C ALA A 347 -4.73 28.21 14.05
N GLU A 348 -5.63 29.12 14.40
CA GLU A 348 -5.69 29.71 15.75
C GLU A 348 -6.11 28.68 16.79
N GLU A 349 -7.14 27.89 16.48
CA GLU A 349 -7.58 26.73 17.24
C GLU A 349 -7.17 25.43 16.54
N LEU A 350 -6.76 24.42 17.31
CA LEU A 350 -6.19 23.19 16.73
C LEU A 350 -7.16 22.48 15.79
N THR A 351 -8.44 22.42 16.16
CA THR A 351 -9.47 21.71 15.39
C THR A 351 -9.82 22.41 14.08
N ASP A 352 -9.64 23.73 14.01
CA ASP A 352 -9.87 24.51 12.79
C ASP A 352 -8.77 24.26 11.74
N GLY A 353 -7.65 23.70 12.17
CA GLY A 353 -6.55 23.24 11.33
C GLY A 353 -6.78 21.87 10.71
N PHE A 354 -7.87 21.16 11.01
CA PHE A 354 -8.09 19.81 10.49
C PHE A 354 -8.52 19.87 9.02
N TRP A 355 -7.76 19.21 8.15
CA TRP A 355 -8.15 18.99 6.77
C TRP A 355 -8.55 17.53 6.59
N THR A 356 -9.86 17.30 6.50
CA THR A 356 -10.47 15.97 6.54
C THR A 356 -10.58 15.35 5.16
N ALA A 357 -10.75 14.02 5.08
CA ALA A 357 -11.03 13.36 3.80
C ALA A 357 -12.35 13.87 3.16
N ARG A 358 -13.35 14.22 3.98
CA ARG A 358 -14.58 14.86 3.52
C ARG A 358 -14.33 16.20 2.83
N ASP A 359 -13.38 16.99 3.32
CA ASP A 359 -13.03 18.28 2.70
C ASP A 359 -12.35 18.12 1.33
N VAL A 360 -11.75 16.96 1.07
CA VAL A 360 -11.09 16.65 -0.20
C VAL A 360 -12.08 16.12 -1.24
N GLN A 361 -13.12 15.42 -0.79
CA GLN A 361 -14.15 14.84 -1.67
C GLN A 361 -15.26 15.83 -2.09
N ASN A 362 -15.41 16.96 -1.40
CA ASN A 362 -16.35 18.03 -1.76
C ASN A 362 -15.59 19.21 -2.37
#